data_AF-A0A931BZF4-F1
#
_entry.id   AF-A0A931BZF4-F1
#
_cell.length_a   1.000
_cell.length_b   1.000
_cell.length_c   1.000
_cell.angle_alpha   90.00
_cell.angle_beta   90.00
_cell.angle_gamma   90.00
#
_symmetry.space_group_name_H-M   'P 1'
#
loop_
_entity.id
_entity.type
_entity.pdbx_description
1 polymer ?
#
loop_
_entity_poly.entity_id
_entity_poly.type
_entity_poly.pdbx_seq_one_letter_code
_entity_poly.pdbx_strand_id
1 'polypeptide(L)'
;MTILDLLEKIVIPLIAACIGAILAFRYQHNFELNRDKRAIIQNLMIYRNVGAYELDWIKALNAIDIVFSNDQRVRELYHTFLAQTKPPTFNNLQYIETFYQLVHEMAQCSGYKKLTMHDIRDFYSPGALVQHYPNMNVGSEPIPPTTITESEKN
;
A
#
# COMPACT_ATOMS: atom_id res chain seq x y z
N MET A 1 -36.61 16.77 -44.77
CA MET A 1 -35.43 16.16 -44.11
C MET A 1 -35.24 14.80 -44.72
N THR A 2 -34.12 14.55 -45.38
CA THR A 2 -33.86 13.23 -45.96
C THR A 2 -33.48 12.24 -44.84
N ILE A 3 -33.57 10.94 -45.12
CA ILE A 3 -33.14 9.90 -44.18
C ILE A 3 -31.66 10.08 -43.81
N LEU A 4 -30.84 10.57 -44.75
CA LEU A 4 -29.42 10.90 -44.53
C LEU A 4 -29.26 12.08 -43.57
N ASP A 5 -30.04 13.16 -43.72
CA ASP A 5 -30.01 14.30 -42.80
C ASP A 5 -30.37 13.92 -41.36
N LEU A 6 -31.34 13.00 -41.20
CA LEU A 6 -31.75 12.50 -39.90
C LEU A 6 -30.63 11.67 -39.23
N LEU A 7 -29.99 10.81 -40.02
CA LEU A 7 -28.90 9.96 -39.57
C LEU A 7 -27.73 10.82 -39.08
N GLU A 8 -27.31 11.78 -39.89
CA GLU A 8 -26.12 12.60 -39.63
C GLU A 8 -26.32 13.55 -38.45
N LYS A 9 -27.48 14.21 -38.37
CA LYS A 9 -27.71 15.28 -37.39
C LYS A 9 -28.24 14.78 -36.05
N ILE A 10 -28.84 13.59 -36.00
CA ILE A 10 -29.49 13.08 -34.78
C ILE A 10 -28.90 11.75 -34.35
N VAL A 11 -28.83 10.75 -35.24
CA VAL A 11 -28.46 9.39 -34.85
C VAL A 11 -26.98 9.28 -34.49
N ILE A 12 -26.08 9.82 -35.32
CA ILE A 12 -24.63 9.80 -35.07
C ILE A 12 -24.25 10.47 -33.74
N PRO A 13 -24.66 11.73 -33.45
CA PRO A 13 -24.31 12.36 -32.17
C PRO A 13 -24.94 11.66 -30.97
N LEU A 14 -26.14 11.08 -31.11
CA LEU A 14 -26.78 10.31 -30.04
C LEU A 14 -25.99 9.04 -29.70
N ILE A 15 -25.57 8.26 -30.70
CA ILE A 15 -24.75 7.06 -30.47
C ILE A 15 -23.40 7.43 -29.86
N ALA A 16 -22.75 8.50 -30.36
CA ALA A 16 -21.48 8.98 -29.82
C ALA A 16 -21.61 9.39 -28.34
N ALA A 17 -22.69 10.11 -27.98
CA ALA A 17 -22.97 10.48 -26.60
C ALA A 17 -23.19 9.26 -25.70
N CYS A 18 -23.94 8.25 -26.16
CA CYS A 18 -24.16 7.01 -25.41
C CYS A 18 -22.84 6.26 -25.16
N ILE A 19 -22.00 6.10 -26.18
CA ILE A 19 -20.69 5.43 -26.04
C ILE A 19 -19.80 6.21 -25.06
N GLY A 20 -19.74 7.54 -25.20
CA GLY A 20 -18.97 8.41 -24.32
C GLY A 20 -19.41 8.27 -22.85
N ALA A 21 -20.72 8.27 -22.60
CA ALA A 21 -21.28 8.11 -21.26
C ALA A 21 -20.93 6.75 -20.63
N ILE A 22 -21.03 5.66 -21.40
CA ILE A 22 -20.70 4.30 -20.91
C ILE A 22 -19.21 4.20 -20.56
N LEU A 23 -18.32 4.73 -21.41
CA LEU A 23 -16.89 4.74 -21.15
C LEU A 23 -16.54 5.60 -19.93
N ALA A 24 -17.14 6.78 -19.81
CA ALA A 24 -16.95 7.66 -18.67
C ALA A 24 -17.37 6.99 -17.35
N PHE A 25 -18.54 6.35 -17.33
CA PHE A 25 -19.03 5.64 -16.15
C PHE A 25 -18.10 4.51 -15.72
N ARG A 26 -17.65 3.68 -16.67
CA ARG A 26 -16.70 2.59 -16.39
C ARG A 26 -15.35 3.10 -15.90
N TYR A 27 -14.86 4.18 -16.51
CA TYR A 27 -13.60 4.81 -16.11
C TYR A 27 -13.71 5.38 -14.69
N GLN A 28 -14.79 6.09 -14.38
CA GLN A 28 -15.01 6.68 -13.08
C GLN A 28 -15.13 5.63 -11.98
N HIS A 29 -15.88 4.55 -12.22
CA HIS A 29 -15.98 3.44 -11.26
C HIS A 29 -14.60 2.82 -10.95
N ASN A 30 -13.81 2.53 -12.00
CA ASN A 30 -12.47 2.01 -11.82
C ASN A 30 -11.53 3.01 -11.13
N PHE A 31 -11.71 4.32 -11.38
CA PHE A 31 -10.93 5.36 -10.75
C PHE A 31 -11.20 5.44 -9.24
N GLU A 32 -12.46 5.35 -8.83
CA GLU A 32 -12.88 5.34 -7.42
C GLU A 32 -12.34 4.11 -6.69
N LEU A 33 -12.48 2.91 -7.25
CA LEU A 33 -11.91 1.69 -6.66
C LEU A 33 -10.39 1.80 -6.49
N ASN A 34 -9.69 2.30 -7.51
CA ASN A 34 -8.25 2.51 -7.41
C ASN A 34 -7.90 3.62 -6.42
N ARG A 35 -8.76 4.63 -6.22
CA ARG A 35 -8.54 5.66 -5.20
C ARG A 35 -8.58 5.04 -3.80
N ASP A 36 -9.55 4.19 -3.53
CA ASP A 36 -9.71 3.56 -2.22
C ASP A 36 -8.54 2.60 -1.94
N LYS A 37 -8.12 1.81 -2.94
CA LYS A 37 -6.90 1.00 -2.87
C LYS A 37 -5.67 1.84 -2.52
N ARG A 38 -5.47 2.98 -3.21
CA ARG A 38 -4.36 3.90 -2.95
C ARG A 38 -4.39 4.49 -1.54
N ALA A 39 -5.58 4.80 -1.02
CA ALA A 39 -5.73 5.34 0.34
C ALA A 39 -5.29 4.31 1.39
N ILE A 40 -5.64 3.03 1.23
CA ILE A 40 -5.17 1.95 2.10
C ILE A 40 -3.65 1.84 2.05
N ILE A 41 -3.05 1.79 0.86
CA ILE A 41 -1.60 1.68 0.67
C ILE A 41 -0.88 2.86 1.35
N GLN A 42 -1.35 4.09 1.14
CA GLN A 42 -0.76 5.28 1.74
C GLN A 42 -0.78 5.20 3.27
N ASN A 43 -1.91 4.83 3.86
CA ASN A 43 -2.06 4.72 5.31
C ASN A 43 -1.12 3.66 5.91
N LEU A 44 -1.03 2.49 5.26
CA LEU A 44 -0.11 1.42 5.65
C LEU A 44 1.37 1.86 5.60
N MET A 45 1.74 2.65 4.58
CA MET A 45 3.10 3.15 4.41
C MET A 45 3.45 4.30 5.35
N ILE A 46 2.50 5.20 5.65
CA ILE A 46 2.69 6.31 6.60
C ILE A 46 3.05 5.77 7.98
N TYR A 47 2.32 4.77 8.45
CA TYR A 47 2.52 4.19 9.78
C TYR A 47 3.35 2.91 9.76
N ARG A 48 4.11 2.63 8.70
CA ARG A 48 4.83 1.36 8.52
C ARG A 48 5.68 0.92 9.72
N ASN A 49 6.46 1.83 10.30
CA ASN A 49 7.37 1.51 11.42
C ASN A 49 6.67 1.46 12.78
N VAL A 50 5.52 2.12 12.88
CA VAL A 50 4.73 2.25 14.11
C VAL A 50 3.67 1.14 14.18
N GLY A 51 3.15 0.73 13.03
CA GLY A 51 2.25 -0.40 12.84
C GLY A 51 1.03 -0.32 13.76
N ALA A 52 0.84 -1.39 14.54
CA ALA A 52 -0.33 -1.58 15.40
C ALA A 52 -0.46 -0.57 16.54
N TYR A 53 0.52 0.31 16.78
CA TYR A 53 0.35 1.43 17.72
C TYR A 53 -0.59 2.51 17.16
N GLU A 54 -0.86 2.50 15.85
CA GLU A 54 -1.73 3.49 15.18
C GLU A 54 -3.05 2.86 14.74
N LEU A 55 -4.16 3.43 15.22
CA LEU A 55 -5.49 2.90 14.94
C LEU A 55 -5.84 2.98 13.45
N ASP A 56 -5.37 4.01 12.76
CA ASP A 56 -5.63 4.17 11.33
C ASP A 56 -4.89 3.12 10.49
N TRP A 57 -3.73 2.65 10.95
CA TRP A 57 -3.04 1.51 10.35
C TRP A 57 -3.83 0.21 10.52
N ILE A 58 -4.40 -0.03 11.71
CA ILE A 58 -5.27 -1.19 11.98
C ILE A 58 -6.53 -1.15 11.11
N LYS A 59 -7.19 0.01 11.01
CA LYS A 59 -8.36 0.19 10.14
C LYS A 59 -8.02 -0.08 8.68
N ALA A 60 -6.87 0.40 8.22
CA ALA A 60 -6.40 0.17 6.86
C ALA A 60 -6.17 -1.32 6.58
N LEU A 61 -5.52 -2.05 7.51
CA LEU A 61 -5.35 -3.50 7.39
C LEU A 61 -6.69 -4.24 7.29
N ASN A 62 -7.66 -3.90 8.13
CA ASN A 62 -8.97 -4.58 8.17
C ASN A 62 -9.81 -4.33 6.91
N ALA A 63 -9.49 -3.30 6.12
CA ALA A 63 -10.19 -3.01 4.87
C ALA A 63 -9.62 -3.81 3.67
N ILE A 64 -8.48 -4.47 3.79
CA ILE A 64 -7.76 -5.10 2.66
C ILE A 64 -8.63 -6.12 1.93
N ASP A 65 -9.25 -7.07 2.63
CA ASP A 65 -10.07 -8.12 2.00
C ASP A 65 -11.28 -7.56 1.23
N ILE A 66 -11.81 -6.41 1.64
CA ILE A 66 -12.94 -5.75 0.98
C ILE A 66 -12.46 -5.00 -0.26
N VAL A 67 -11.47 -4.12 -0.09
CA VAL A 67 -10.97 -3.22 -1.13
C VAL A 67 -10.19 -3.95 -2.22
N PHE A 68 -9.46 -5.01 -1.85
CA PHE A 68 -8.69 -5.87 -2.75
C PHE A 68 -9.39 -7.23 -2.97
N SER A 69 -10.72 -7.26 -2.86
CA SER A 69 -11.53 -8.47 -3.02
C SER A 69 -11.30 -9.18 -4.36
N ASN A 70 -10.99 -8.46 -5.43
CA ASN A 70 -10.70 -9.01 -6.75
C ASN A 70 -9.21 -9.40 -6.96
N ASP A 71 -8.31 -9.05 -6.04
CA ASP A 71 -6.87 -9.25 -6.17
C ASP A 71 -6.42 -10.44 -5.31
N GLN A 72 -6.58 -11.65 -5.84
CA GLN A 72 -6.35 -12.89 -5.08
C GLN A 72 -4.96 -12.93 -4.41
N ARG A 73 -3.90 -12.54 -5.13
CA ARG A 73 -2.54 -12.54 -4.60
C ARG A 73 -2.37 -11.62 -3.39
N VAL A 74 -3.02 -10.46 -3.39
CA VAL A 74 -3.00 -9.52 -2.26
C VAL A 74 -3.65 -10.16 -1.04
N ARG A 75 -4.82 -10.80 -1.20
CA ARG A 75 -5.51 -11.47 -0.08
C ARG A 75 -4.70 -12.63 0.49
N GLU A 76 -4.07 -13.43 -0.37
CA GLU A 76 -3.19 -14.53 0.06
C GLU A 76 -2.01 -14.01 0.91
N LEU A 77 -1.35 -12.94 0.44
CA LEU A 77 -0.26 -12.30 1.18
C LEU A 77 -0.76 -11.69 2.50
N TYR A 78 -1.94 -11.08 2.51
CA TYR A 78 -2.55 -10.52 3.71
C TYR A 78 -2.86 -11.60 4.76
N HIS A 79 -3.47 -12.71 4.35
CA HIS A 79 -3.75 -13.83 5.25
C HIS A 79 -2.46 -14.48 5.76
N THR A 80 -1.44 -14.59 4.90
CA THR A 80 -0.10 -15.09 5.29
C THR A 80 0.54 -14.16 6.32
N PHE A 81 0.50 -12.85 6.07
CA PHE A 81 0.98 -11.84 7.02
C PHE A 81 0.29 -11.99 8.38
N LEU A 82 -1.05 -12.04 8.42
CA LEU A 82 -1.80 -12.21 9.67
C LEU A 82 -1.56 -13.57 10.37
N ALA A 83 -1.23 -14.62 9.63
CA ALA A 83 -0.86 -15.89 10.21
C ALA A 83 0.53 -15.80 10.87
N GLN A 84 1.48 -15.15 10.20
CA GLN A 84 2.85 -14.97 10.71
C GLN A 84 2.92 -14.01 11.90
N THR A 85 1.95 -13.10 12.07
CA THR A 85 1.89 -12.23 13.26
C THR A 85 1.37 -12.94 14.53
N LYS A 86 1.08 -14.24 14.45
CA LYS A 86 0.63 -15.07 15.58
C LYS A 86 1.75 -16.03 16.05
N PRO A 87 1.76 -16.44 17.33
CA PRO A 87 2.63 -17.53 17.78
C PRO A 87 2.33 -18.85 17.05
N PRO A 88 3.33 -19.72 16.81
CA PRO A 88 4.74 -19.58 17.19
C PRO A 88 5.58 -18.77 16.17
N THR A 89 5.02 -18.47 15.00
CA THR A 89 5.73 -17.86 13.86
C THR A 89 6.18 -16.43 14.13
N PHE A 90 5.50 -15.68 15.01
CA PHE A 90 5.84 -14.28 15.31
C PHE A 90 7.33 -14.02 15.58
N ASN A 91 8.00 -14.95 16.28
CA ASN A 91 9.40 -14.79 16.70
C ASN A 91 10.41 -14.84 15.54
N ASN A 92 10.03 -15.35 14.37
CA ASN A 92 10.93 -15.45 13.22
C ASN A 92 10.95 -14.19 12.34
N LEU A 93 10.14 -13.18 12.67
CA LEU A 93 10.03 -11.89 11.98
C LEU A 93 9.71 -11.96 10.47
N GLN A 94 9.28 -13.12 9.95
CA GLN A 94 8.93 -13.27 8.53
C GLN A 94 7.75 -12.39 8.10
N TYR A 95 6.89 -12.00 9.05
CA TYR A 95 5.78 -11.09 8.79
C TYR A 95 6.23 -9.74 8.23
N ILE A 96 7.46 -9.29 8.53
CA ILE A 96 7.99 -8.01 8.04
C ILE A 96 8.17 -8.05 6.53
N GLU A 97 8.86 -9.08 6.03
CA GLU A 97 9.09 -9.26 4.60
C GLU A 97 7.79 -9.55 3.85
N THR A 98 6.91 -10.37 4.44
CA THR A 98 5.58 -10.64 3.87
C THR A 98 4.73 -9.37 3.79
N PHE A 99 4.84 -8.47 4.78
CA PHE A 99 4.17 -7.17 4.74
C PHE A 99 4.69 -6.30 3.58
N TYR A 100 6.00 -6.27 3.33
CA TYR A 100 6.54 -5.53 2.19
C TYR A 100 6.01 -6.10 0.87
N GLN A 101 6.06 -7.42 0.70
CA GLN A 101 5.51 -8.10 -0.47
C GLN A 101 4.02 -7.79 -0.66
N LEU A 102 3.23 -7.81 0.42
CA LEU A 102 1.83 -7.44 0.43
C LEU A 102 1.63 -6.02 -0.13
N VAL A 103 2.31 -5.02 0.44
CA VAL A 103 2.14 -3.63 0.03
C VAL A 103 2.60 -3.39 -1.41
N HIS A 104 3.64 -4.08 -1.86
CA HIS A 104 4.06 -3.99 -3.26
C HIS A 104 3.07 -4.59 -4.22
N GLU A 105 2.51 -5.77 -3.94
CA GLU A 105 1.46 -6.34 -4.79
C GLU A 105 0.22 -5.44 -4.82
N MET A 106 -0.17 -4.86 -3.68
CA MET A 106 -1.21 -3.84 -3.63
C MET A 106 -0.86 -2.64 -4.51
N ALA A 107 0.39 -2.18 -4.49
CA ALA A 107 0.85 -1.06 -5.30
C ALA A 107 0.80 -1.36 -6.80
N GLN A 108 1.26 -2.55 -7.22
CA GLN A 108 1.24 -2.97 -8.61
C GLN A 108 -0.19 -3.04 -9.18
N CYS A 109 -1.14 -3.59 -8.41
CA CYS A 109 -2.53 -3.68 -8.87
C CYS A 109 -3.31 -2.36 -8.77
N SER A 110 -2.77 -1.35 -8.08
CA SER A 110 -3.39 -0.01 -7.90
C SER A 110 -2.82 1.08 -8.81
N GLY A 111 -1.91 0.72 -9.72
CA GLY A 111 -1.32 1.62 -10.72
C GLY A 111 0.04 2.22 -10.36
N TYR A 112 0.64 1.87 -9.21
CA TYR A 112 1.98 2.32 -8.81
C TYR A 112 3.08 1.45 -9.44
N LYS A 113 3.08 1.34 -10.77
CA LYS A 113 3.96 0.40 -11.51
C LYS A 113 5.47 0.62 -11.32
N LYS A 114 5.87 1.81 -10.87
CA LYS A 114 7.28 2.18 -10.65
C LYS A 114 7.75 2.01 -9.21
N LEU A 115 6.84 1.73 -8.28
CA LEU A 115 7.21 1.58 -6.87
C LEU A 115 7.87 0.22 -6.68
N THR A 116 9.12 0.22 -6.21
CA THR A 116 9.90 -1.01 -6.04
C THR A 116 9.87 -1.50 -4.60
N MET A 117 10.24 -2.78 -4.41
CA MET A 117 10.51 -3.35 -3.08
C MET A 117 11.54 -2.54 -2.27
N HIS A 118 12.59 -2.09 -2.94
CA HIS A 118 13.63 -1.28 -2.33
C HIS A 118 13.07 0.04 -1.79
N ASP A 119 12.22 0.72 -2.58
CA ASP A 119 11.57 1.96 -2.16
C ASP A 119 10.75 1.74 -0.88
N ILE A 120 9.93 0.68 -0.87
CA ILE A 120 9.05 0.31 0.24
C ILE A 120 9.83 -0.04 1.50
N ARG A 121 10.99 -0.70 1.38
CA ARG A 121 11.78 -1.21 2.52
C ARG A 121 12.71 -0.15 3.11
N ASP A 122 13.39 0.62 2.27
CA ASP A 122 14.59 1.34 2.72
C ASP A 122 14.29 2.82 3.09
N PHE A 123 13.17 3.39 2.64
CA PHE A 123 12.92 4.85 2.74
C PHE A 123 11.64 5.25 3.50
N TYR A 124 11.49 4.90 4.78
CA TYR A 124 10.28 5.31 5.53
C TYR A 124 10.51 5.55 7.04
N SER A 125 11.67 6.06 7.43
CA SER A 125 11.98 6.39 8.85
C SER A 125 12.67 7.74 9.00
N PRO A 126 11.95 8.87 8.87
CA PRO A 126 12.55 10.18 9.10
C PRO A 126 12.98 10.30 10.57
N GLY A 127 14.09 10.99 10.86
CA GLY A 127 14.61 11.13 12.23
C GLY A 127 13.60 11.74 13.23
N ALA A 128 12.71 12.61 12.75
CA ALA A 128 11.61 13.16 13.54
C ALA A 128 10.59 12.11 14.04
N LEU A 129 10.52 10.94 13.40
CA LEU A 129 9.62 9.85 13.80
C LEU A 129 9.94 9.36 15.22
N VAL A 130 11.22 9.29 15.58
CA VAL A 130 11.67 8.88 16.91
C VAL A 130 11.21 9.86 18.00
N GLN A 131 11.09 11.14 17.66
CA GLN A 131 10.60 12.17 18.60
C GLN A 131 9.10 12.03 18.89
N HIS A 132 8.32 11.62 17.88
CA HIS A 132 6.88 11.41 18.03
C HIS A 132 6.51 10.04 18.60
N TYR A 133 7.37 9.02 18.42
CA TYR A 133 7.18 7.66 18.92
C TYR A 133 8.40 7.18 19.73
N PRO A 134 8.60 7.71 20.95
CA PRO A 134 9.82 7.47 21.74
C PRO A 134 9.98 6.04 22.25
N ASN A 135 8.91 5.22 22.21
CA ASN A 135 8.90 3.84 22.70
C ASN A 135 8.94 2.80 21.57
N MET A 136 9.39 3.15 20.36
CA MET A 136 9.65 2.14 19.34
C MET A 136 10.77 1.21 19.86
N ASN A 137 10.54 -0.10 19.87
CA ASN A 137 11.60 -1.10 19.98
C ASN A 137 12.47 -0.97 18.73
N VAL A 138 13.36 0.02 18.71
CA VAL A 138 14.47 0.11 17.77
C VAL A 138 15.23 -1.18 17.99
N GLY A 139 15.19 -2.10 17.01
CA GLY A 139 16.11 -3.23 16.99
C GLY A 139 17.51 -2.65 17.20
N SER A 140 18.13 -3.04 18.32
CA SER A 140 19.43 -2.59 18.82
C SER A 140 20.28 -1.85 17.78
N GLU A 141 20.58 -0.57 18.03
CA GLU A 141 21.55 0.19 17.24
C GLU A 141 22.82 -0.65 17.02
N PRO A 142 23.45 -0.61 15.82
CA PRO A 142 24.75 -1.23 15.65
C PRO A 142 25.71 -0.59 16.65
N ILE A 143 26.29 -1.43 17.52
CA ILE A 143 27.29 -1.00 18.50
C ILE A 143 28.37 -0.23 17.73
N PRO A 144 28.60 1.07 18.02
CA PRO A 144 29.67 1.80 17.39
C PRO A 144 31.00 1.09 17.70
N PRO A 145 31.98 1.07 16.78
CA PRO A 145 33.26 0.42 17.05
C PRO A 145 33.82 0.96 18.36
N THR A 146 34.06 0.07 19.32
CA THR A 146 34.65 0.42 20.61
C THR A 146 35.95 1.17 20.34
N THR A 147 35.97 2.48 20.53
CA THR A 147 37.21 3.22 20.66
C THR A 147 37.84 2.72 21.95
N ILE A 148 38.84 1.85 21.81
CA ILE A 148 39.71 1.44 22.91
C ILE A 148 40.42 2.72 23.34
N THR A 149 39.90 3.39 24.37
CA THR A 149 40.61 4.49 25.01
C THR A 149 41.86 3.92 25.65
N GLU A 150 42.98 4.58 25.36
CA GLU A 150 44.35 4.27 25.73
C GLU A 150 44.61 4.44 27.24
N SER A 151 43.72 3.95 28.11
CA SER A 151 43.83 3.99 29.57
C SER A 151 44.02 2.62 30.23
N GLU A 152 44.16 1.54 29.46
CA GLU A 152 44.56 0.21 29.95
C GLU A 152 46.00 -0.16 29.53
N LYS A 153 46.90 0.84 29.49
CA LYS A 153 48.35 0.63 29.57
C LYS A 153 48.88 1.31 30.82
N ASN A 154 48.60 0.70 31.97
CA ASN A 154 49.44 0.80 33.16
C ASN A 154 49.83 -0.61 33.58
#